data_AF-A0A848I1A7-F1
#
_entry.id   AF-A0A848I1A7-F1
#
_cell.length_a   1.000
_cell.length_b   1.000
_cell.length_c   1.000
_cell.angle_alpha   90.00
_cell.angle_beta   90.00
_cell.angle_gamma   90.00
#
_symmetry.space_group_name_H-M   'P 1'
#
loop_
_entity.id
_entity.type
_entity.pdbx_description
1 polymer ?
#
loop_
_entity_poly.entity_id
_entity_poly.type
_entity_poly.pdbx_seq_one_letter_code
_entity_poly.pdbx_strand_id
1 'polypeptide(L)' 'MIAEFTLNDGNPVSVNMAQVDYFQPSVEGTLIAFSGGRRLEVRESYDAVAEVLNPERQAGL' A
#
# COMPACT_ATOMS: atom_id res chain seq x y z
N MET A 1 -6.58 -10.25 -4.59
CA MET A 1 -6.44 -10.18 -3.13
C MET A 1 -6.75 -8.76 -2.70
N ILE A 2 -7.51 -8.57 -1.62
CA ILE A 2 -7.84 -7.25 -1.08
C ILE A 2 -7.06 -7.05 0.22
N ALA A 3 -6.42 -5.88 0.36
CA ALA A 3 -5.76 -5.43 1.58
C ALA A 3 -6.51 -4.24 2.18
N GLU A 4 -6.48 -4.08 3.49
CA GLU A 4 -7.05 -2.92 4.18
C GLU A 4 -5.93 -2.02 4.70
N PHE A 5 -6.06 -0.72 4.48
CA PHE A 5 -5.14 0.33 4.93
C PHE A 5 -5.94 1.48 5.55
N THR A 6 -5.24 2.46 6.10
CA THR A 6 -5.82 3.64 6.72
C THR A 6 -5.42 4.88 5.95
N LEU A 7 -6.39 5.68 5.53
CA LEU A 7 -6.14 6.97 4.90
C LEU A 7 -5.64 7.99 5.93
N ASN A 8 -5.08 9.10 5.44
CA ASN A 8 -4.58 10.20 6.28
C ASN A 8 -5.68 10.86 7.13
N ASP A 9 -6.94 10.75 6.73
CA ASP A 9 -8.11 11.21 7.50
C ASP A 9 -8.59 10.21 8.57
N GLY A 10 -7.94 9.05 8.67
CA GLY A 10 -8.27 7.97 9.62
C GLY A 10 -9.33 6.99 9.13
N ASN A 11 -9.89 7.17 7.93
CA ASN A 11 -10.86 6.24 7.37
C ASN A 11 -10.18 4.99 6.80
N PRO A 12 -10.76 3.79 7.00
CA PRO A 12 -10.26 2.58 6.37
C PRO A 12 -10.50 2.62 4.86
N VAL A 13 -9.58 2.03 4.10
CA VAL A 13 -9.68 1.86 2.65
C VAL A 13 -9.29 0.45 2.26
N SER A 14 -10.09 -0.15 1.37
CA SER A 14 -9.80 -1.46 0.79
C SER A 14 -9.09 -1.29 -0.56
N VAL A 15 -7.94 -1.91 -0.70
CA VAL A 15 -7.06 -1.84 -1.86
C VAL A 15 -7.01 -3.19 -2.56
N ASN A 16 -7.32 -3.22 -3.86
CA ASN A 16 -7.10 -4.40 -4.68
C ASN A 16 -5.62 -4.51 -5.05
N MET A 17 -4.93 -5.46 -4.44
CA MET A 17 -3.49 -5.67 -4.61
C MET A 17 -3.12 -6.00 -6.05
N ALA A 18 -4.02 -6.62 -6.82
CA ALA A 18 -3.78 -6.94 -8.23
C ALA A 18 -3.74 -5.68 -9.13
N GLN A 19 -4.16 -4.53 -8.62
CA GLN A 19 -4.11 -3.25 -9.33
C GLN A 19 -2.95 -2.37 -8.89
N VAL A 20 -2.18 -2.77 -7.88
CA VAL A 20 -1.02 -2.00 -7.43
C VAL A 20 0.11 -2.18 -8.44
N ASP A 21 0.73 -1.08 -8.84
CA ASP A 21 1.89 -1.05 -9.74
C ASP A 21 3.19 -0.94 -8.92
N TYR A 22 3.24 0.05 -8.02
CA TYR A 22 4.34 0.22 -7.08
C TYR A 22 3.88 0.99 -5.84
N PHE A 23 4.73 1.01 -4.81
CA PHE A 23 4.54 1.82 -3.61
C PHE A 23 5.86 2.44 -3.18
N GLN A 24 5.80 3.59 -2.52
CA GLN A 24 6.98 4.33 -2.10
C GLN A 24 6.71 5.09 -0.78
N PRO A 25 7.75 5.40 0.02
CA PRO A 25 7.59 6.25 1.18
C PRO A 25 7.03 7.64 0.80
N SER A 26 6.19 8.20 1.67
CA SER A 26 5.71 9.57 1.61
C SER A 26 5.96 10.31 2.93
N VAL A 27 5.56 11.58 3.02
CA VAL A 27 5.73 12.39 4.24
C VAL A 27 4.87 11.86 5.38
N GLU A 28 3.63 11.45 5.09
CA GLU A 28 2.64 11.02 6.08
C GLU A 28 2.56 9.49 6.24
N GLY A 29 3.23 8.73 5.36
CA GLY A 29 3.23 7.26 5.40
C GLY A 29 3.74 6.67 4.10
N THR A 30 2.84 6.10 3.30
CA THR A 30 3.18 5.42 2.05
C THR A 30 2.24 5.83 0.92
N LEU A 31 2.82 6.11 -0.24
CA LEU A 31 2.08 6.34 -1.47
C LEU A 31 1.99 5.03 -2.26
N ILE A 32 0.76 4.57 -2.51
CA ILE A 32 0.44 3.41 -3.35
C ILE A 32 0.01 3.92 -4.73
N ALA A 33 0.69 3.49 -5.77
CA ALA A 33 0.36 3.78 -7.16
C ALA A 33 -0.33 2.59 -7.81
N PHE A 34 -1.40 2.86 -8.55
CA PHE A 34 -2.20 1.86 -9.23
C PHE A 34 -1.96 1.85 -10.74
N SER A 35 -2.18 0.69 -11.36
CA SER A 35 -2.33 0.58 -12.81
C SER A 35 -3.43 1.53 -13.28
N GLY A 36 -3.06 2.43 -14.19
CA GLY A 36 -3.92 3.55 -14.65
C GLY A 36 -3.60 4.91 -14.02
N GLY A 37 -2.52 5.04 -13.26
CA GLY A 37 -1.96 6.33 -12.84
C GLY A 37 -2.63 6.98 -11.63
N ARG A 38 -3.64 6.32 -11.05
CA ARG A 38 -4.23 6.73 -9.77
C ARG A 38 -3.24 6.48 -8.64
N ARG A 39 -3.27 7.33 -7.62
CA ARG A 39 -2.39 7.23 -6.44
C ARG A 39 -3.20 7.44 -5.18
N LEU A 40 -2.82 6.75 -4.12
CA LEU A 40 -3.45 6.80 -2.81
C LEU A 40 -2.37 6.87 -1.75
N GLU A 41 -2.50 7.82 -0.83
CA GLU A 41 -1.60 7.93 0.31
C GLU A 41 -2.28 7.32 1.54
N VAL A 42 -1.55 6.45 2.21
CA VAL A 42 -1.98 5.73 3.41
C VAL A 42 -1.04 6.02 4.57
N ARG A 43 -1.54 5.94 5.80
CA ARG A 43 -0.80 6.23 7.03
C ARG A 43 0.24 5.17 7.38
N GLU A 44 0.04 3.96 6.89
CA GLU A 44 0.95 2.85 7.16
C GLU A 44 2.36 3.16 6.65
N SER A 45 3.35 2.74 7.42
CA SER A 45 4.76 2.86 7.02
C SER A 45 5.04 2.00 5.79
N TYR A 46 6.11 2.34 5.07
CA TYR A 46 6.54 1.59 3.90
C TYR A 46 6.72 0.10 4.21
N ASP A 47 7.29 -0.23 5.38
CA ASP A 47 7.51 -1.62 5.78
C ASP A 47 6.19 -2.37 6.02
N ALA A 48 5.22 -1.73 6.69
CA ALA A 48 3.89 -2.32 6.89
C ALA A 48 3.16 -2.55 5.56
N VAL A 49 3.25 -1.60 4.62
CA VAL A 49 2.71 -1.76 3.28
C VAL A 49 3.45 -2.86 2.51
N ALA A 50 4.78 -2.94 2.63
CA ALA A 50 5.59 -3.96 1.98
C ALA A 50 5.26 -5.38 2.47
N GLU A 51 5.00 -5.55 3.77
CA GLU A 51 4.58 -6.84 4.34
C GLU A 51 3.27 -7.35 3.73
N VAL A 52 2.35 -6.44 3.39
CA VAL A 52 1.05 -6.79 2.82
C VAL A 52 1.11 -6.93 1.30
N LEU A 53 1.79 -6.00 0.61
CA LEU A 53 1.79 -5.90 -0.85
C LEU A 53 2.89 -6.71 -1.52
N ASN A 54 3.94 -7.12 -0.79
CA ASN A 54 5.06 -7.87 -1.34
C ASN A 54 5.15 -9.27 -0.70
N PRO A 55 4.43 -10.28 -1.24
CA PRO A 55 4.46 -11.63 -0.71
C PRO A 55 5.85 -12.28 -0.78
N GLU A 56 6.77 -11.79 -1.64
CA GLU A 56 8.15 -12.29 -1.69
C GLU A 56 8.96 -11.94 -0.43
N ARG A 57 8.65 -10.82 0.24
CA ARG A 57 9.21 -10.50 1.58
C ARG A 57 8.67 -11.42 2.67
N GLN A 58 7.42 -11.88 2.55
CA GLN A 58 6.85 -12.88 3.47
C GLN A 58 7.44 -14.28 3.25
N ALA A 59 7.95 -14.56 2.04
CA ALA A 59 8.51 -15.86 1.69
C ALA A 59 9.98 -16.05 2.11
N GLY A 60 10.67 -15.01 2.61
CA GLY A 60 12.00 -15.12 3.20
C GLY A 60 13.05 -15.79 2.31
N LEU A 61 13.57 -15.05 1.32
CA LEU A 61 14.88 -15.34 0.71
C LEU A 61 15.96 -14.45 1.37
#